data_AF-A0A956BZT0-F1
#
_entry.id   AF-A0A956BZT0-F1
#
_cell.length_a   1.000
_cell.length_b   1.000
_cell.length_c   1.000
_cell.angle_alpha   90.00
_cell.angle_beta   90.00
_cell.angle_gamma   90.00
#
_symmetry.space_group_name_H-M   'P 1'
#
loop_
_entity.id
_entity.type
_entity.pdbx_description
1 polymer ?
#
loop_
_entity_poly.entity_id
_entity_poly.type
_entity_poly.pdbx_seq_one_letter_code
_entity_poly.pdbx_strand_id
1 'polypeptide(L)'
;GAMDLVLDLAREKAADLVLANDPDADRLAVAVRDRDGTYVMLTGNEIGCLLAHLLLTARKGASHGKGQALVISTVVSSPMLGAIAAHHGARWEQTLTGFKWIANRAIELSAKGEADFVFGYEEALGYCVGNLVRDKDGVSAATVMATLAAKLKREGRTLLDERETMWRTYGLFMSQQVSWVLPGSDGLTRIGAAMKTVRGRHPTHIGGLAVETVVDLGEGRRIEGGKEMALEGPRSNVLLFGVEGGHRIMLRPSGTEPKLKFYYDVRIAAGEGEAMDDAIGRGRALLKTLAEDFRTQVEGSDAS
;
A
#
# COMPACT_ATOMS: atom_id res chain seq x y z
N GLY A 1 2.47 2.20 23.37
CA GLY A 1 1.24 1.63 22.78
C GLY A 1 1.29 0.11 22.84
N ALA A 2 0.25 -0.59 22.36
CA ALA A 2 0.20 -2.06 22.40
C ALA A 2 1.39 -2.74 21.70
N MET A 3 1.88 -2.16 20.59
CA MET A 3 3.07 -2.65 19.90
C MET A 3 4.36 -2.56 20.74
N ASP A 4 4.50 -1.55 21.60
CA ASP A 4 5.71 -1.41 22.41
C ASP A 4 5.81 -2.55 23.44
N LEU A 5 4.68 -2.88 24.09
CA LEU A 5 4.61 -3.96 25.08
C LEU A 5 4.94 -5.33 24.46
N VAL A 6 4.40 -5.63 23.28
CA VAL A 6 4.68 -6.91 22.63
C VAL A 6 6.11 -6.98 22.07
N LEU A 7 6.68 -5.85 21.64
CA LEU A 7 8.08 -5.77 21.22
C LEU A 7 9.03 -5.95 22.41
N ASP A 8 8.72 -5.40 23.57
CA ASP A 8 9.51 -5.62 24.80
C ASP A 8 9.50 -7.09 25.20
N LEU A 9 8.32 -7.73 25.18
CA LEU A 9 8.22 -9.17 25.41
C LEU A 9 8.99 -9.99 24.35
N ALA A 10 8.91 -9.57 23.08
CA ALA A 10 9.63 -10.24 22.01
C ALA A 10 11.14 -10.20 22.23
N ARG A 11 11.69 -9.04 22.63
CA ARG A 11 13.10 -8.88 23.00
C ARG A 11 13.48 -9.78 24.18
N GLU A 12 12.66 -9.83 25.22
CA GLU A 12 12.88 -10.69 26.39
C GLU A 12 12.93 -12.18 26.00
N LYS A 13 12.04 -12.61 25.10
CA LYS A 13 11.94 -14.01 24.66
C LYS A 13 12.78 -14.35 23.44
N ALA A 14 13.48 -13.36 22.86
CA ALA A 14 14.11 -13.47 21.55
C ALA A 14 13.17 -14.07 20.48
N ALA A 15 11.91 -13.65 20.46
CA ALA A 15 10.90 -14.19 19.55
C ALA A 15 11.18 -13.79 18.09
N ASP A 16 11.16 -14.74 17.16
CA ASP A 16 11.46 -14.45 15.74
C ASP A 16 10.37 -13.61 15.04
N LEU A 17 9.13 -13.76 15.50
CA LEU A 17 7.94 -13.17 14.89
C LEU A 17 7.02 -12.60 15.97
N VAL A 18 6.54 -11.38 15.72
CA VAL A 18 5.54 -10.68 16.52
C VAL A 18 4.31 -10.46 15.66
N LEU A 19 3.15 -10.88 16.16
CA LEU A 19 1.84 -10.69 15.54
C LEU A 19 0.94 -9.99 16.54
N ALA A 20 0.28 -8.91 16.12
CA ALA A 20 -0.66 -8.19 16.96
C ALA A 20 -1.90 -7.79 16.16
N ASN A 21 -3.06 -8.12 16.69
CA ASN A 21 -4.34 -7.68 16.15
C ASN A 21 -4.88 -6.48 16.93
N ASP A 22 -5.74 -5.69 16.29
CA ASP A 22 -6.54 -4.68 16.98
C ASP A 22 -7.74 -5.32 17.72
N PRO A 23 -8.50 -4.57 18.54
CA PRO A 23 -9.47 -5.16 19.48
C PRO A 23 -10.59 -6.01 18.87
N ASP A 24 -11.02 -5.73 17.63
CA ASP A 24 -11.99 -6.54 16.88
C ASP A 24 -11.35 -7.56 15.92
N ALA A 25 -10.01 -7.62 15.95
CA ALA A 25 -9.17 -8.54 15.19
C ALA A 25 -9.27 -8.45 13.66
N ASP A 26 -9.68 -7.29 13.15
CA ASP A 26 -9.80 -7.06 11.72
C ASP A 26 -8.47 -6.59 11.08
N ARG A 27 -7.52 -6.09 11.87
CA ARG A 27 -6.17 -5.69 11.40
C ARG A 27 -5.07 -6.55 11.96
N LEU A 28 -3.94 -6.56 11.26
CA LEU A 28 -2.71 -7.24 11.69
C LEU A 28 -1.47 -6.34 11.56
N ALA A 29 -0.80 -6.09 12.67
CA ALA A 29 0.57 -5.58 12.71
C ALA A 29 1.56 -6.74 12.86
N VAL A 30 2.72 -6.60 12.21
CA VAL A 30 3.79 -7.60 12.22
C VAL A 30 5.13 -6.94 12.50
N ALA A 31 5.91 -7.53 13.40
CA ALA A 31 7.32 -7.23 13.57
C ALA A 31 8.15 -8.51 13.50
N VAL A 32 9.38 -8.38 13.03
CA VAL A 32 10.28 -9.52 12.82
C VAL A 32 11.64 -9.25 13.43
N ARG A 33 12.26 -10.29 13.97
CA ARG A 33 13.61 -10.19 14.51
C ARG A 33 14.63 -10.34 13.38
N ASP A 34 15.57 -9.41 13.29
CA ASP A 34 16.70 -9.49 12.37
C ASP A 34 17.84 -10.32 12.96
N ARG A 35 18.84 -10.64 12.13
CA ARG A 35 20.01 -11.47 12.47
C ARG A 35 20.86 -10.84 13.58
N ASP A 36 20.93 -9.51 13.64
CA ASP A 36 21.60 -8.76 14.70
C ASP A 36 20.80 -8.69 16.01
N GLY A 37 19.57 -9.21 16.02
CA GLY A 37 18.65 -9.23 17.15
C GLY A 37 17.81 -7.98 17.32
N THR A 38 17.91 -7.01 16.41
CA THR A 38 16.99 -5.88 16.33
C THR A 38 15.62 -6.33 15.82
N TYR A 39 14.60 -5.50 16.04
CA TYR A 39 13.23 -5.77 15.58
C TYR A 39 12.82 -4.74 14.53
N VAL A 40 12.33 -5.25 13.41
CA VAL A 40 11.85 -4.44 12.29
C VAL A 40 10.33 -4.54 12.23
N MET A 41 9.65 -3.40 12.36
CA MET A 41 8.22 -3.28 12.10
C MET A 41 7.97 -3.29 10.60
N LEU A 42 7.10 -4.18 10.13
CA LEU A 42 6.68 -4.19 8.74
C LEU A 42 5.49 -3.24 8.54
N THR A 43 5.49 -2.51 7.44
CA THR A 43 4.36 -1.69 6.99
C THR A 43 3.23 -2.57 6.46
N GLY A 44 2.01 -2.02 6.40
CA GLY A 44 0.88 -2.76 5.85
C GLY A 44 1.04 -3.15 4.38
N ASN A 45 1.75 -2.32 3.60
CA ASN A 45 2.11 -2.66 2.24
C ASN A 45 3.10 -3.83 2.17
N GLU A 46 4.12 -3.88 3.03
CA GLU A 46 5.07 -5.01 3.07
C GLU A 46 4.38 -6.31 3.50
N ILE A 47 3.55 -6.26 4.53
CA ILE A 47 2.76 -7.41 4.99
C ILE A 47 1.83 -7.89 3.88
N GLY A 48 1.06 -6.98 3.27
CA GLY A 48 0.14 -7.31 2.18
C GLY A 48 0.84 -7.95 0.99
N CYS A 49 2.02 -7.43 0.63
CA CYS A 49 2.82 -7.99 -0.46
C CYS A 49 3.37 -9.38 -0.10
N LEU A 50 3.90 -9.59 1.11
CA LEU A 50 4.40 -10.91 1.55
C LEU A 50 3.29 -11.97 1.53
N LEU A 51 2.10 -11.61 2.03
CA LEU A 51 0.92 -12.49 2.01
C LEU A 51 0.50 -12.82 0.57
N ALA A 52 0.39 -11.81 -0.31
CA ALA A 52 0.04 -12.03 -1.71
C ALA A 52 1.07 -12.91 -2.44
N HIS A 53 2.37 -12.66 -2.21
CA HIS A 53 3.45 -13.45 -2.79
C HIS A 53 3.36 -14.92 -2.39
N LEU A 54 3.19 -15.21 -1.09
CA LEU A 54 3.04 -16.58 -0.60
C LEU A 54 1.80 -17.25 -1.21
N LEU A 55 0.65 -16.58 -1.15
CA LEU A 55 -0.63 -17.15 -1.60
C LEU A 55 -0.62 -17.45 -3.10
N LEU A 56 -0.08 -16.55 -3.93
CA LEU A 56 0.03 -16.76 -5.37
C LEU A 56 1.08 -17.81 -5.73
N THR A 57 2.18 -17.90 -4.96
CA THR A 57 3.18 -18.96 -5.15
C THR A 57 2.63 -20.33 -4.80
N ALA A 58 1.94 -20.46 -3.67
CA ALA A 58 1.30 -21.71 -3.23
C ALA A 58 0.18 -22.17 -4.17
N ARG A 59 -0.40 -21.23 -4.93
CA ARG A 59 -1.41 -21.50 -5.96
C ARG A 59 -0.84 -22.27 -7.16
N LYS A 60 0.48 -22.27 -7.40
CA LYS A 60 1.05 -23.03 -8.51
C LYS A 60 0.92 -24.53 -8.22
N GLY A 61 0.09 -25.23 -9.01
CA GLY A 61 -0.06 -26.69 -8.94
C GLY A 61 -1.20 -27.23 -8.07
N ALA A 62 -2.03 -26.37 -7.48
CA ALA A 62 -3.26 -26.79 -6.78
C ALA A 62 -4.50 -26.73 -7.68
N SER A 63 -5.61 -27.35 -7.23
CA SER A 63 -6.93 -27.17 -7.84
C SER A 63 -7.57 -25.90 -7.30
N HIS A 64 -8.22 -25.10 -8.16
CA HIS A 64 -8.74 -23.79 -7.78
C HIS A 64 -10.16 -23.53 -8.29
N GLY A 65 -10.73 -22.42 -7.83
CA GLY A 65 -11.98 -21.90 -8.36
C GLY A 65 -11.88 -21.55 -9.85
N LYS A 66 -13.05 -21.27 -10.45
CA LYS A 66 -13.13 -20.83 -11.84
C LYS A 66 -12.61 -19.40 -11.99
N GLY A 67 -11.96 -19.12 -13.11
CA GLY A 67 -11.48 -17.78 -13.47
C GLY A 67 -10.01 -17.52 -13.10
N GLN A 68 -9.52 -16.36 -13.52
CA GLN A 68 -8.15 -15.94 -13.22
C GLN A 68 -8.00 -15.62 -11.73
N ALA A 69 -6.85 -15.94 -11.13
CA ALA A 69 -6.55 -15.54 -9.77
C ALA A 69 -6.66 -14.01 -9.63
N LEU A 70 -7.36 -13.52 -8.61
CA LEU A 70 -7.58 -12.09 -8.38
C LEU A 70 -7.00 -11.66 -7.05
N VAL A 71 -6.20 -10.60 -7.11
CA VAL A 71 -5.78 -9.85 -5.94
C VAL A 71 -6.23 -8.41 -6.06
N ILE A 72 -6.67 -7.82 -4.95
CA ILE A 72 -7.20 -6.45 -4.93
C ILE A 72 -6.50 -5.63 -3.86
N SER A 73 -6.20 -4.37 -4.14
CA SER A 73 -5.78 -3.43 -3.09
C SER A 73 -6.55 -2.13 -3.22
N THR A 74 -6.52 -1.29 -2.20
CA THR A 74 -7.05 0.07 -2.40
C THR A 74 -6.10 0.91 -3.22
N VAL A 75 -6.61 1.99 -3.78
CA VAL A 75 -5.86 2.95 -4.58
C VAL A 75 -4.71 3.61 -3.81
N VAL A 76 -4.78 3.65 -2.48
CA VAL A 76 -3.72 4.19 -1.61
C VAL A 76 -2.71 3.14 -1.13
N SER A 77 -2.95 1.86 -1.42
CA SER A 77 -1.98 0.79 -1.18
C SER A 77 -0.92 0.73 -2.28
N SER A 78 0.21 0.11 -1.94
CA SER A 78 1.38 0.02 -2.83
C SER A 78 1.01 -0.69 -4.14
N PRO A 79 1.46 -0.15 -5.30
CA PRO A 79 1.30 -0.80 -6.60
C PRO A 79 2.15 -2.07 -6.76
N MET A 80 3.02 -2.40 -5.79
CA MET A 80 3.81 -3.63 -5.82
C MET A 80 2.93 -4.89 -5.92
N LEU A 81 1.70 -4.86 -5.40
CA LEU A 81 0.75 -5.95 -5.57
C LEU A 81 0.49 -6.26 -7.05
N GLY A 82 0.40 -5.22 -7.90
CA GLY A 82 0.25 -5.37 -9.34
C GLY A 82 1.45 -6.04 -10.00
N ALA A 83 2.67 -5.70 -9.57
CA ALA A 83 3.89 -6.34 -10.06
C ALA A 83 3.97 -7.83 -9.66
N ILE A 84 3.59 -8.15 -8.41
CA ILE A 84 3.49 -9.53 -7.92
C ILE A 84 2.44 -10.30 -8.74
N ALA A 85 1.26 -9.72 -8.93
CA ALA A 85 0.17 -10.34 -9.68
C ALA A 85 0.59 -10.64 -11.12
N ALA A 86 1.16 -9.66 -11.82
CA ALA A 86 1.63 -9.82 -13.20
C ALA A 86 2.65 -10.96 -13.32
N HIS A 87 3.62 -11.05 -12.40
CA HIS A 87 4.61 -12.14 -12.39
C HIS A 87 3.99 -13.54 -12.23
N HIS A 88 2.89 -13.65 -11.47
CA HIS A 88 2.18 -14.91 -11.26
C HIS A 88 1.02 -15.14 -12.25
N GLY A 89 0.83 -14.26 -13.23
CA GLY A 89 -0.29 -14.35 -14.17
C GLY A 89 -1.67 -14.11 -13.54
N ALA A 90 -1.72 -13.42 -12.40
CA ALA A 90 -2.94 -13.04 -11.70
C ALA A 90 -3.46 -11.67 -12.16
N ARG A 91 -4.77 -11.47 -12.04
CA ARG A 91 -5.44 -10.18 -12.20
C ARG A 91 -5.23 -9.36 -10.94
N TRP A 92 -4.79 -8.11 -11.12
CA TRP A 92 -4.77 -7.11 -10.06
C TRP A 92 -5.79 -6.03 -10.36
N GLU A 93 -6.54 -5.63 -9.33
CA GLU A 93 -7.42 -4.46 -9.41
C GLU A 93 -7.20 -3.52 -8.23
N GLN A 94 -7.46 -2.24 -8.48
CA GLN A 94 -7.50 -1.22 -7.45
C GLN A 94 -8.93 -0.75 -7.21
N THR A 95 -9.28 -0.56 -5.95
CA THR A 95 -10.58 -0.01 -5.54
C THR A 95 -10.42 1.24 -4.69
N LEU A 96 -11.51 1.96 -4.43
CA LEU A 96 -11.49 3.08 -3.48
C LEU A 96 -11.13 2.59 -2.07
N THR A 97 -10.61 3.49 -1.21
CA THR A 97 -10.37 3.15 0.19
C THR A 97 -11.66 2.71 0.90
N GLY A 98 -11.55 1.67 1.72
CA GLY A 98 -12.61 1.01 2.46
C GLY A 98 -12.81 -0.42 1.96
N PHE A 99 -12.67 -1.38 2.87
CA PHE A 99 -12.74 -2.82 2.54
C PHE A 99 -14.02 -3.27 1.83
N LYS A 100 -15.14 -2.57 2.04
CA LYS A 100 -16.39 -2.83 1.30
C LYS A 100 -16.19 -2.83 -0.22
N TRP A 101 -15.29 -1.98 -0.74
CA TRP A 101 -15.04 -1.90 -2.18
C TRP A 101 -14.25 -3.11 -2.69
N ILE A 102 -13.29 -3.59 -1.89
CA ILE A 102 -12.56 -4.85 -2.15
C ILE A 102 -13.56 -6.01 -2.17
N ALA A 103 -14.33 -6.17 -1.10
CA ALA A 103 -15.26 -7.28 -0.93
C ALA A 103 -16.33 -7.31 -2.04
N ASN A 104 -16.99 -6.17 -2.31
CA ASN A 104 -18.00 -6.09 -3.36
C ASN A 104 -17.44 -6.41 -4.73
N ARG A 105 -16.24 -5.94 -5.05
CA ARG A 105 -15.61 -6.20 -6.35
C ARG A 105 -15.22 -7.66 -6.51
N ALA A 106 -14.69 -8.29 -5.45
CA ALA A 106 -14.41 -9.71 -5.41
C ALA A 106 -15.69 -10.55 -5.63
N ILE A 107 -16.77 -10.22 -4.92
CA ILE A 107 -18.07 -10.89 -5.05
C ILE A 107 -18.61 -10.75 -6.48
N GLU A 108 -18.57 -9.55 -7.05
CA GLU A 108 -19.04 -9.28 -8.41
C GLU A 108 -18.32 -10.15 -9.44
N LEU A 109 -16.98 -10.16 -9.42
CA LEU A 109 -16.17 -10.90 -10.39
C LEU A 109 -16.30 -12.42 -10.22
N SER A 110 -16.39 -12.90 -8.98
CA SER A 110 -16.62 -14.33 -8.71
C SER A 110 -18.03 -14.77 -9.12
N ALA A 111 -19.06 -13.95 -8.92
CA ALA A 111 -20.42 -14.25 -9.37
C ALA A 111 -20.52 -14.34 -10.90
N LYS A 112 -19.73 -13.54 -11.63
CA LYS A 112 -19.60 -13.62 -13.10
C LYS A 112 -18.72 -14.78 -13.58
N GLY A 113 -18.04 -15.49 -12.68
CA GLY A 113 -17.07 -16.53 -13.01
C GLY A 113 -15.81 -16.01 -13.71
N GLU A 114 -15.58 -14.69 -13.67
CA GLU A 114 -14.44 -14.04 -14.32
C GLU A 114 -13.15 -14.20 -13.52
N ALA A 115 -13.26 -14.31 -12.19
CA ALA A 115 -12.10 -14.37 -11.32
C ALA A 115 -12.33 -15.14 -10.01
N ASP A 116 -11.26 -15.77 -9.54
CA ASP A 116 -11.18 -16.43 -8.24
C ASP A 116 -10.40 -15.53 -7.26
N PHE A 117 -11.12 -14.95 -6.29
CA PHE A 117 -10.52 -14.04 -5.32
C PHE A 117 -9.57 -14.77 -4.36
N VAL A 118 -8.30 -14.36 -4.39
CA VAL A 118 -7.21 -14.94 -3.60
C VAL A 118 -6.89 -14.07 -2.41
N PHE A 119 -6.81 -12.76 -2.60
CA PHE A 119 -6.31 -11.86 -1.55
C PHE A 119 -6.75 -10.41 -1.78
N GLY A 120 -7.06 -9.72 -0.69
CA GLY A 120 -7.36 -8.28 -0.72
C GLY A 120 -6.71 -7.55 0.44
N TYR A 121 -6.20 -6.33 0.26
CA TYR A 121 -5.66 -5.56 1.38
C TYR A 121 -5.75 -4.03 1.28
N GLU A 122 -5.72 -3.40 2.45
CA GLU A 122 -5.50 -1.97 2.67
C GLU A 122 -4.14 -1.78 3.36
N GLU A 123 -3.41 -0.75 2.94
CA GLU A 123 -2.18 -0.26 3.56
C GLU A 123 -2.33 0.00 5.07
N ALA A 124 -3.55 0.30 5.52
CA ALA A 124 -3.94 0.51 6.90
C ALA A 124 -4.09 -0.80 7.71
N LEU A 125 -3.28 -1.80 7.41
CA LEU A 125 -3.16 -3.09 8.11
C LEU A 125 -4.38 -4.03 8.01
N GLY A 126 -5.26 -3.81 7.04
CA GLY A 126 -6.45 -4.66 6.82
C GLY A 126 -6.22 -5.65 5.69
N TYR A 127 -6.47 -6.94 5.91
CA TYR A 127 -6.21 -7.99 4.93
C TYR A 127 -7.35 -9.01 4.89
N CYS A 128 -7.65 -9.58 3.74
CA CYS A 128 -8.58 -10.70 3.58
C CYS A 128 -7.91 -11.80 2.76
N VAL A 129 -7.81 -12.99 3.36
CA VAL A 129 -7.23 -14.17 2.73
C VAL A 129 -8.36 -15.04 2.18
N GLY A 130 -8.39 -15.22 0.86
CA GLY A 130 -9.37 -16.03 0.18
C GLY A 130 -10.82 -15.58 0.43
N ASN A 131 -11.74 -16.53 0.42
CA ASN A 131 -13.19 -16.28 0.41
C ASN A 131 -13.89 -16.64 1.73
N LEU A 132 -13.14 -16.94 2.80
CA LEU A 132 -13.71 -17.39 4.07
C LEU A 132 -14.57 -16.31 4.73
N VAL A 133 -14.07 -15.07 4.72
CA VAL A 133 -14.74 -13.88 5.24
C VAL A 133 -14.83 -12.85 4.10
N ARG A 134 -15.84 -11.97 4.15
CA ARG A 134 -16.05 -10.87 3.18
C ARG A 134 -15.70 -9.50 3.78
N ASP A 135 -14.73 -9.50 4.68
CA ASP A 135 -14.20 -8.33 5.39
C ASP A 135 -12.73 -8.59 5.75
N LYS A 136 -12.09 -7.63 6.41
CA LYS A 136 -10.74 -7.82 6.94
C LYS A 136 -10.76 -8.91 8.02
N ASP A 137 -9.74 -9.74 8.01
CA ASP A 137 -9.55 -10.85 8.94
C ASP A 137 -8.07 -10.92 9.32
N GLY A 138 -7.75 -10.24 10.42
CA GLY A 138 -6.41 -10.19 10.98
C GLY A 138 -5.93 -11.55 11.51
N VAL A 139 -6.84 -12.46 11.87
CA VAL A 139 -6.51 -13.79 12.39
C VAL A 139 -6.07 -14.73 11.27
N SER A 140 -6.81 -14.74 10.16
CA SER A 140 -6.41 -15.49 8.96
C SER A 140 -5.09 -14.95 8.40
N ALA A 141 -4.93 -13.63 8.34
CA ALA A 141 -3.68 -13.01 7.93
C ALA A 141 -2.51 -13.41 8.86
N ALA A 142 -2.73 -13.44 10.17
CA ALA A 142 -1.72 -13.83 11.16
C ALA A 142 -1.29 -15.29 10.96
N THR A 143 -2.25 -16.18 10.69
CA THR A 143 -1.99 -17.60 10.44
C THR A 143 -1.16 -17.82 9.18
N VAL A 144 -1.48 -17.13 8.09
CA VAL A 144 -0.70 -17.18 6.85
C VAL A 144 0.71 -16.60 7.06
N MET A 145 0.83 -15.49 7.80
CA MET A 145 2.14 -14.89 8.13
C MET A 145 3.00 -15.84 8.97
N ALA A 146 2.42 -16.47 10.00
CA ALA A 146 3.12 -17.47 10.81
C ALA A 146 3.55 -18.69 9.97
N THR A 147 2.72 -19.10 9.00
CA THR A 147 3.05 -20.18 8.06
C THR A 147 4.27 -19.81 7.19
N LEU A 148 4.31 -18.59 6.67
CA LEU A 148 5.45 -18.08 5.90
C LEU A 148 6.72 -18.04 6.77
N ALA A 149 6.64 -17.45 7.98
CA ALA A 149 7.77 -17.38 8.90
C ALA A 149 8.31 -18.77 9.27
N ALA A 150 7.42 -19.72 9.55
CA ALA A 150 7.81 -21.10 9.87
C ALA A 150 8.47 -21.81 8.69
N LYS A 151 7.98 -21.58 7.45
CA LYS A 151 8.60 -22.08 6.23
C LYS A 151 10.02 -21.52 6.07
N LEU A 152 10.18 -20.21 6.12
CA LEU A 152 11.47 -19.54 5.95
C LEU A 152 12.47 -19.97 7.03
N LYS A 153 12.02 -20.09 8.28
CA LYS A 153 12.88 -20.56 9.39
C LYS A 153 13.44 -21.96 9.13
N ARG A 154 12.65 -22.89 8.57
CA ARG A 154 13.14 -24.22 8.18
C ARG A 154 14.18 -24.18 7.06
N GLU A 155 14.11 -23.15 6.22
CA GLU A 155 15.06 -22.89 5.13
C GLU A 155 16.30 -22.09 5.59
N GLY A 156 16.40 -21.74 6.88
CA GLY A 156 17.47 -20.88 7.40
C GLY A 156 17.37 -19.41 6.96
N ARG A 157 16.17 -18.99 6.54
CA ARG A 157 15.85 -17.65 6.04
C ARG A 157 14.92 -16.91 6.99
N THR A 158 14.91 -15.59 6.91
CA THR A 158 14.02 -14.69 7.65
C THR A 158 12.97 -14.10 6.73
N LEU A 159 11.94 -13.49 7.31
CA LEU A 159 10.97 -12.68 6.55
C LEU A 159 11.62 -11.46 5.86
N LEU A 160 12.72 -10.95 6.41
CA LEU A 160 13.47 -9.85 5.79
C LEU A 160 14.23 -10.33 4.54
N ASP A 161 14.77 -11.55 4.56
CA ASP A 161 15.38 -12.17 3.39
C ASP A 161 14.35 -12.39 2.27
N GLU A 162 13.13 -12.83 2.62
CA GLU A 162 12.04 -12.99 1.65
C GLU A 162 11.58 -11.64 1.10
N ARG A 163 11.46 -10.61 1.95
CA ARG A 163 11.14 -9.24 1.52
C ARG A 163 12.18 -8.71 0.53
N GLU A 164 13.47 -8.88 0.81
CA GLU A 164 14.52 -8.49 -0.13
C GLU A 164 14.40 -9.26 -1.46
N THR A 165 14.18 -10.57 -1.40
CA THR A 165 13.98 -11.42 -2.58
C THR A 165 12.82 -10.88 -3.44
N MET A 166 11.71 -10.50 -2.81
CA MET A 166 10.57 -9.90 -3.50
C MET A 166 10.90 -8.54 -4.10
N TRP A 167 11.62 -7.67 -3.40
CA TRP A 167 12.03 -6.38 -3.94
C TRP A 167 12.96 -6.52 -5.15
N ARG A 168 13.86 -7.49 -5.14
CA ARG A 168 14.70 -7.78 -6.32
C ARG A 168 13.89 -8.36 -7.48
N THR A 169 12.89 -9.18 -7.20
CA THR A 169 12.08 -9.85 -8.23
C THR A 169 11.04 -8.92 -8.87
N TYR A 170 10.37 -8.10 -8.06
CA TYR A 170 9.19 -7.32 -8.48
C TYR A 170 9.48 -5.81 -8.58
N GLY A 171 10.58 -5.36 -7.98
CA GLY A 171 10.92 -3.95 -7.78
C GLY A 171 10.83 -3.54 -6.31
N LEU A 172 11.72 -2.64 -5.89
CA LEU A 172 11.68 -2.03 -4.56
C LEU A 172 10.63 -0.92 -4.56
N PHE A 173 9.49 -1.18 -3.93
CA PHE A 173 8.44 -0.18 -3.71
C PHE A 173 8.47 0.26 -2.26
N MET A 174 8.58 1.57 -2.03
CA MET A 174 8.53 2.15 -0.69
C MET A 174 7.40 3.14 -0.62
N SER A 175 6.56 3.00 0.40
CA SER A 175 5.38 3.85 0.59
C SER A 175 5.48 4.64 1.89
N GLN A 176 4.96 5.87 1.88
CA GLN A 176 4.83 6.70 3.06
C GLN A 176 3.49 7.43 3.07
N GLN A 177 2.88 7.54 4.26
CA GLN A 177 1.70 8.37 4.49
C GLN A 177 2.07 9.51 5.44
N VAL A 178 1.73 10.74 5.06
CA VAL A 178 1.92 11.94 5.90
C VAL A 178 0.59 12.68 5.99
N SER A 179 0.22 13.13 7.19
CA SER A 179 -1.01 13.88 7.40
C SER A 179 -0.69 15.33 7.79
N TRP A 180 -1.30 16.28 7.09
CA TRP A 180 -1.38 17.66 7.54
C TRP A 180 -2.63 17.82 8.41
N VAL A 181 -2.41 17.96 9.71
CA VAL A 181 -3.49 18.15 10.69
C VAL A 181 -3.75 19.64 10.84
N LEU A 182 -4.99 20.04 10.58
CA LEU A 182 -5.44 21.42 10.70
C LEU A 182 -6.46 21.51 11.83
N PRO A 183 -6.02 21.67 13.09
CA PRO A 183 -6.92 21.80 14.22
C PRO A 183 -7.69 23.14 14.13
N GLY A 184 -8.88 23.18 14.74
CA GLY A 184 -9.72 24.38 14.75
C GLY A 184 -10.98 24.25 13.89
N SER A 185 -11.89 25.19 14.07
CA SER A 185 -13.18 25.22 13.37
C SER A 185 -13.04 25.52 11.87
N ASP A 186 -11.94 26.13 11.45
CA ASP A 186 -11.63 26.50 10.06
C ASP A 186 -10.85 25.41 9.30
N GLY A 187 -10.36 24.37 9.99
CA GLY A 187 -9.50 23.35 9.40
C GLY A 187 -10.11 22.65 8.18
N LEU A 188 -11.41 22.31 8.23
CA LEU A 188 -12.12 21.72 7.08
C LEU A 188 -12.22 22.67 5.89
N THR A 189 -12.42 23.97 6.14
CA THR A 189 -12.47 24.99 5.08
C THR A 189 -11.13 25.11 4.37
N ARG A 190 -10.04 25.17 5.14
CA ARG A 190 -8.67 25.23 4.61
C ARG A 190 -8.30 23.98 3.81
N ILE A 191 -8.66 22.80 4.31
CA ILE A 191 -8.50 21.54 3.55
C ILE A 191 -9.29 21.58 2.24
N GLY A 192 -10.52 22.08 2.27
CA GLY A 192 -11.36 22.25 1.07
C GLY A 192 -10.73 23.20 0.06
N ALA A 193 -10.20 24.33 0.53
CA ALA A 193 -9.49 25.31 -0.29
C ALA A 193 -8.24 24.70 -0.93
N ALA A 194 -7.38 24.04 -0.16
CA ALA A 194 -6.18 23.36 -0.66
C ALA A 194 -6.54 22.32 -1.74
N MET A 195 -7.54 21.47 -1.50
CA MET A 195 -8.00 20.49 -2.49
C MET A 195 -8.54 21.16 -3.77
N LYS A 196 -9.24 22.28 -3.64
CA LYS A 196 -9.74 23.04 -4.79
C LYS A 196 -8.59 23.67 -5.58
N THR A 197 -7.59 24.23 -4.90
CA THR A 197 -6.43 24.86 -5.55
C THR A 197 -5.61 23.84 -6.32
N VAL A 198 -5.25 22.72 -5.70
CA VAL A 198 -4.50 21.64 -6.37
C VAL A 198 -5.28 21.06 -7.56
N ARG A 199 -6.62 20.99 -7.45
CA ARG A 199 -7.49 20.53 -8.53
C ARG A 199 -7.60 21.53 -9.70
N GLY A 200 -7.65 22.82 -9.40
CA GLY A 200 -7.72 23.89 -10.41
C GLY A 200 -6.37 24.17 -11.08
N ARG A 201 -5.27 23.90 -10.39
CA ARG A 201 -3.90 24.06 -10.88
C ARG A 201 -3.04 22.89 -10.43
N HIS A 202 -3.00 21.85 -11.26
CA HIS A 202 -2.15 20.69 -11.00
C HIS A 202 -0.66 21.06 -11.01
N PRO A 203 0.16 20.45 -10.13
CA PRO A 203 1.61 20.56 -10.24
C PRO A 203 2.08 19.95 -11.55
N THR A 204 3.05 20.58 -12.21
CA THR A 204 3.73 20.00 -13.37
C THR A 204 4.98 19.23 -12.97
N HIS A 205 5.54 19.54 -11.80
CA HIS A 205 6.69 18.86 -11.22
C HIS A 205 6.52 18.70 -9.71
N ILE A 206 7.02 17.60 -9.17
CA ILE A 206 7.09 17.34 -7.74
C ILE A 206 8.47 16.76 -7.41
N GLY A 207 9.18 17.39 -6.48
CA GLY A 207 10.57 17.05 -6.14
C GLY A 207 11.52 17.15 -7.34
N GLY A 208 11.23 18.04 -8.29
CA GLY A 208 11.96 18.20 -9.55
C GLY A 208 11.63 17.18 -10.64
N LEU A 209 10.79 16.18 -10.35
CA LEU A 209 10.37 15.15 -11.31
C LEU A 209 9.07 15.55 -12.01
N ALA A 210 8.95 15.25 -13.30
CA ALA A 210 7.77 15.60 -14.08
C ALA A 210 6.52 14.83 -13.61
N VAL A 211 5.36 15.51 -13.60
CA VAL A 211 4.06 14.87 -13.43
C VAL A 211 3.58 14.39 -14.80
N GLU A 212 3.53 13.08 -14.99
CA GLU A 212 3.18 12.41 -16.25
C GLU A 212 1.67 12.20 -16.39
N THR A 213 1.00 11.93 -15.26
CA THR A 213 -0.45 11.68 -15.23
C THR A 213 -1.11 12.35 -14.03
N VAL A 214 -2.34 12.80 -14.23
CA VAL A 214 -3.22 13.27 -13.15
C VAL A 214 -4.52 12.49 -13.21
N VAL A 215 -4.92 11.91 -12.09
CA VAL A 215 -6.17 11.17 -11.94
C VAL A 215 -6.97 11.83 -10.84
N ASP A 216 -8.12 12.40 -11.20
CA ASP A 216 -9.08 12.94 -10.25
C ASP A 216 -10.25 11.98 -10.13
N LEU A 217 -10.30 11.23 -9.02
CA LEU A 217 -11.39 10.31 -8.75
C LEU A 217 -12.68 11.03 -8.34
N GLY A 218 -12.60 12.32 -7.96
CA GLY A 218 -13.74 13.12 -7.57
C GLY A 218 -14.51 13.59 -8.80
N GLU A 219 -13.78 14.11 -9.78
CA GLU A 219 -14.35 14.53 -11.07
C GLU A 219 -14.47 13.36 -12.06
N GLY A 220 -13.76 12.26 -11.81
CA GLY A 220 -13.79 11.08 -12.67
C GLY A 220 -13.11 11.31 -14.00
N ARG A 221 -11.91 11.89 -13.95
CA ARG A 221 -11.11 12.19 -15.14
C ARG A 221 -9.65 11.80 -14.94
N ARG A 222 -8.99 11.46 -16.04
CA ARG A 222 -7.55 11.24 -16.14
C ARG A 222 -6.99 12.18 -17.19
N ILE A 223 -5.86 12.80 -16.88
CA ILE A 223 -5.06 13.61 -17.79
C ILE A 223 -3.74 12.89 -18.01
N GLU A 224 -3.38 12.64 -19.26
CA GLU A 224 -2.13 11.98 -19.65
C GLU A 224 -1.73 12.43 -21.06
N GLY A 225 -0.46 12.81 -21.24
CA GLY A 225 0.03 13.34 -22.53
C GLY A 225 -0.76 14.56 -23.04
N GLY A 226 -1.27 15.39 -22.12
CA GLY A 226 -2.10 16.56 -22.43
C GLY A 226 -3.54 16.26 -22.86
N LYS A 227 -3.98 14.99 -22.82
CA LYS A 227 -5.35 14.58 -23.15
C LYS A 227 -6.13 14.26 -21.90
N GLU A 228 -7.38 14.72 -21.85
CA GLU A 228 -8.32 14.38 -20.80
C GLU A 228 -9.22 13.21 -21.22
N MET A 229 -9.44 12.27 -20.32
CA MET A 229 -10.26 11.07 -20.51
C MET A 229 -11.21 10.90 -19.33
N ALA A 230 -12.46 10.51 -19.60
CA ALA A 230 -13.41 10.17 -18.55
C ALA A 230 -13.04 8.83 -17.90
N LEU A 231 -13.21 8.75 -16.58
CA LEU A 231 -13.07 7.54 -15.78
C LEU A 231 -14.45 7.01 -15.41
N GLU A 232 -14.62 5.71 -15.62
CA GLU A 232 -15.77 4.97 -15.12
C GLU A 232 -15.58 4.62 -13.64
N GLY A 233 -16.69 4.27 -12.97
CA GLY A 233 -16.68 3.79 -11.59
C GLY A 233 -16.93 4.88 -10.54
N PRO A 234 -16.85 4.49 -9.25
CA PRO A 234 -17.29 5.32 -8.14
C PRO A 234 -16.38 6.54 -7.94
N ARG A 235 -16.98 7.64 -7.48
CA ARG A 235 -16.25 8.89 -7.20
C ARG A 235 -15.72 8.92 -5.77
N SER A 236 -14.57 9.56 -5.58
CA SER A 236 -13.96 9.80 -4.27
C SER A 236 -13.06 11.02 -4.30
N ASN A 237 -13.01 11.81 -3.23
CA ASN A 237 -12.17 13.01 -3.18
C ASN A 237 -10.69 12.62 -3.03
N VAL A 238 -10.08 12.18 -4.13
CA VAL A 238 -8.69 11.73 -4.22
C VAL A 238 -8.11 12.27 -5.52
N LEU A 239 -7.00 12.97 -5.41
CA LEU A 239 -6.12 13.28 -6.53
C LEU A 239 -4.95 12.30 -6.51
N LEU A 240 -4.58 11.77 -7.66
CA LEU A 240 -3.41 10.91 -7.84
C LEU A 240 -2.56 11.48 -8.97
N PHE A 241 -1.27 11.61 -8.70
CA PHE A 241 -0.26 12.10 -9.62
C PHE A 241 0.69 10.95 -9.92
N GLY A 242 0.75 10.52 -11.18
CA GLY A 242 1.85 9.68 -11.66
C GLY A 242 3.03 10.58 -11.95
N VAL A 243 4.16 10.29 -11.32
CA VAL A 243 5.39 11.08 -11.38
C VAL A 243 6.45 10.24 -12.08
N GLU A 244 7.27 10.91 -12.88
CA GLU A 244 8.40 10.34 -13.62
C GLU A 244 9.19 9.33 -12.77
N GLY A 245 9.63 8.23 -13.39
CA GLY A 245 10.28 7.11 -12.70
C GLY A 245 9.30 6.08 -12.12
N GLY A 246 8.00 6.21 -12.44
CA GLY A 246 6.95 5.29 -11.98
C GLY A 246 6.58 5.49 -10.51
N HIS A 247 6.77 6.71 -9.99
CA HIS A 247 6.36 7.09 -8.65
C HIS A 247 4.90 7.55 -8.65
N ARG A 248 4.27 7.52 -7.49
CA ARG A 248 2.87 7.96 -7.32
C ARG A 248 2.73 8.82 -6.08
N ILE A 249 1.95 9.88 -6.20
CA ILE A 249 1.61 10.76 -5.08
C ILE A 249 0.11 10.92 -5.05
N MET A 250 -0.51 10.74 -3.89
CA MET A 250 -1.95 10.88 -3.73
C MET A 250 -2.29 11.87 -2.62
N LEU A 251 -3.35 12.63 -2.84
CA LEU A 251 -3.87 13.64 -1.93
C LEU A 251 -5.36 13.41 -1.68
N ARG A 252 -5.75 13.29 -0.41
CA ARG A 252 -7.16 13.13 -0.03
C ARG A 252 -7.47 13.68 1.37
N PRO A 253 -8.59 14.38 1.57
CA PRO A 253 -9.03 14.72 2.91
C PRO A 253 -9.44 13.45 3.68
N SER A 254 -9.24 13.50 5.00
CA SER A 254 -9.86 12.54 5.91
C SER A 254 -11.36 12.82 5.99
N GLY A 255 -12.17 11.76 6.05
CA GLY A 255 -13.62 11.87 6.15
C GLY A 255 -14.12 12.15 7.56
N THR A 256 -13.30 11.90 8.58
CA THR A 256 -13.71 11.91 9.99
C THR A 256 -12.97 12.94 10.85
N GLU A 257 -11.87 13.50 10.34
CA GLU A 257 -10.99 14.39 11.08
C GLU A 257 -10.53 15.53 10.16
N PRO A 258 -10.21 16.72 10.68
CA PRO A 258 -9.67 17.82 9.88
C PRO A 258 -8.20 17.57 9.55
N LYS A 259 -7.96 16.57 8.70
CA LYS A 259 -6.64 16.14 8.25
C LYS A 259 -6.63 15.97 6.73
N LEU A 260 -5.62 16.51 6.07
CA LEU A 260 -5.31 16.21 4.67
C LEU A 260 -4.23 15.13 4.61
N LYS A 261 -4.53 14.00 3.98
CA LYS A 261 -3.62 12.86 3.87
C LYS A 261 -2.90 12.89 2.53
N PHE A 262 -1.59 12.78 2.62
CA PHE A 262 -0.66 12.61 1.52
C PHE A 262 -0.16 11.17 1.56
N TYR A 263 -0.06 10.55 0.39
CA TYR A 263 0.52 9.23 0.20
C TYR A 263 1.57 9.34 -0.88
N TYR A 264 2.71 8.69 -0.67
CA TYR A 264 3.84 8.70 -1.57
C TYR A 264 4.26 7.26 -1.80
N ASP A 265 4.33 6.83 -3.05
CA ASP A 265 4.94 5.57 -3.47
C ASP A 265 6.13 5.88 -4.37
N VAL A 266 7.32 5.46 -3.95
CA VAL A 266 8.50 5.47 -4.82
C VAL A 266 8.84 4.06 -5.26
N ARG A 267 9.37 3.97 -6.48
CA ARG A 267 9.86 2.72 -7.06
C ARG A 267 11.33 2.88 -7.35
N ILE A 268 12.16 2.07 -6.73
CA ILE A 268 13.60 2.13 -6.88
C ILE A 268 14.06 0.91 -7.67
N ALA A 269 14.83 1.14 -8.72
CA ALA A 269 15.61 0.10 -9.35
C ALA A 269 16.81 -0.23 -8.45
N ALA A 270 16.85 -1.46 -7.93
CA ALA A 270 18.04 -1.99 -7.28
C ALA A 270 18.99 -2.51 -8.37
N GLY A 271 20.19 -1.96 -8.45
CA GLY A 271 21.21 -2.38 -9.41
C GLY A 271 21.66 -3.83 -9.19
N GLU A 272 22.18 -4.46 -10.24
CA GLU A 272 22.82 -5.77 -10.12
C GLU A 272 24.02 -5.66 -9.16
N GLY A 273 24.03 -6.50 -8.12
CA GLY A 273 25.06 -6.45 -7.07
C GLY A 273 24.96 -5.27 -6.09
N GLU A 274 23.99 -4.35 -6.25
CA GLU A 274 23.76 -3.28 -5.28
C GLU A 274 23.25 -3.86 -3.95
N ALA A 275 23.84 -3.40 -2.84
CA ALA A 275 23.35 -3.71 -1.52
C ALA A 275 21.93 -3.15 -1.35
N MET A 276 21.02 -3.94 -0.80
CA MET A 276 19.62 -3.53 -0.68
C MET A 276 19.47 -2.28 0.22
N ASP A 277 20.32 -2.13 1.23
CA ASP A 277 20.32 -0.95 2.10
C ASP A 277 20.66 0.35 1.38
N ASP A 278 21.53 0.30 0.36
CA ASP A 278 21.85 1.48 -0.47
C ASP A 278 20.63 1.88 -1.31
N ALA A 279 19.96 0.91 -1.93
CA ALA A 279 18.74 1.14 -2.69
C ALA A 279 17.61 1.70 -1.81
N ILE A 280 17.45 1.16 -0.59
CA ILE A 280 16.53 1.67 0.43
C ILE A 280 16.92 3.11 0.82
N GLY A 281 18.21 3.40 0.99
CA GLY A 281 18.72 4.73 1.30
C GLY A 281 18.32 5.76 0.24
N ARG A 282 18.48 5.43 -1.05
CA ARG A 282 18.03 6.26 -2.18
C ARG A 282 16.52 6.46 -2.15
N GLY A 283 15.76 5.40 -1.89
CA GLY A 283 14.30 5.47 -1.76
C GLY A 283 13.83 6.39 -0.63
N ARG A 284 14.48 6.32 0.54
CA ARG A 284 14.19 7.24 1.68
C ARG A 284 14.49 8.69 1.34
N ALA A 285 15.62 8.96 0.69
CA ALA A 285 15.99 10.31 0.28
C ALA A 285 14.99 10.89 -0.73
N LEU A 286 14.54 10.08 -1.68
CA LEU A 286 13.53 10.48 -2.65
C LEU A 286 12.16 10.70 -2.02
N LEU A 287 11.69 9.79 -1.16
CA LEU A 287 10.43 9.98 -0.41
C LEU A 287 10.43 11.29 0.36
N LYS A 288 11.53 11.60 1.06
CA LYS A 288 11.69 12.85 1.78
C LYS A 288 11.56 14.06 0.84
N THR A 289 12.28 14.04 -0.28
CA THR A 289 12.28 15.14 -1.27
C THR A 289 10.89 15.37 -1.84
N LEU A 290 10.20 14.32 -2.27
CA LEU A 290 8.84 14.41 -2.82
C LEU A 290 7.84 14.89 -1.75
N ALA A 291 7.97 14.39 -0.52
CA ALA A 291 7.07 14.75 0.56
C ALA A 291 7.23 16.21 1.01
N GLU A 292 8.47 16.69 1.15
CA GLU A 292 8.74 18.08 1.54
C GLU A 292 8.27 19.07 0.46
N ASP A 293 8.60 18.80 -0.81
CA ASP A 293 8.22 19.69 -1.91
C ASP A 293 6.71 19.71 -2.11
N PHE A 294 6.05 18.56 -2.29
CA PHE A 294 4.62 18.53 -2.56
C PHE A 294 3.81 19.11 -1.41
N ARG A 295 4.20 18.81 -0.16
CA ARG A 295 3.56 19.40 1.01
C ARG A 295 3.68 20.92 1.00
N THR A 296 4.86 21.46 0.68
CA THR A 296 5.08 22.91 0.58
C THR A 296 4.21 23.54 -0.51
N GLN A 297 4.08 22.88 -1.68
CA GLN A 297 3.21 23.34 -2.76
C GLN A 297 1.73 23.40 -2.32
N VAL A 298 1.27 22.39 -1.55
CA VAL A 298 -0.12 22.34 -1.07
C VAL A 298 -0.36 23.31 0.09
N GLU A 299 0.54 23.40 1.07
CA GLU A 299 0.40 24.32 2.20
C GLU A 299 0.56 25.79 1.76
N GLY A 300 1.48 26.09 0.84
CA GLY A 300 1.64 27.44 0.28
C GLY A 300 0.43 27.90 -0.53
N SER A 301 -0.37 26.97 -1.06
CA SER A 301 -1.60 27.26 -1.81
C SER A 301 -2.78 27.69 -0.93
N ASP A 302 -2.65 27.58 0.39
CA ASP A 302 -3.62 28.04 1.40
C ASP A 302 -3.40 29.52 1.79
N ALA A 303 -2.22 30.09 1.49
CA ALA A 303 -1.85 31.45 1.87
C ALA A 303 -2.18 32.52 0.80
N SER A 304 -2.72 32.12 -0.35
CA SER A 304 -3.05 32.97 -1.51
C SER A 304 -4.54 32.94 -1.82
#